data_AF-A0A5A8C0S4-F1
#
_entry.id   AF-A0A5A8C0S4-F1
#
_cell.length_a   1.000
_cell.length_b   1.000
_cell.length_c   1.000
_cell.angle_alpha   90.00
_cell.angle_beta   90.00
_cell.angle_gamma   90.00
#
_symmetry.space_group_name_H-M   'P 1'
#
loop_
_entity.id
_entity.type
_entity.pdbx_description
1 polymer ?
#
loop_
_entity_poly.entity_id
_entity_poly.type
_entity_poly.pdbx_seq_one_letter_code
_entity_poly.pdbx_strand_id
1 'polypeptide(L)'
;MPAAAAAAALLVFRVVVVHPQWVRRPGLPSATWDGVIAFRPAAVVRAATVQDVEDAVRAAVSSGTTLKALGSGHSWSGAADPTGGTALSMDAVDAIAVEKRFADGSALVRAGGGARLYQVFRFLEEHGFSLPNVPSVDAQSMGGVLATACHGSGAASQGLASSVEGVGFIAANGTDGPERVEAWKEHLVEWRELVTRSRASSHGRAAPASLWGAEALASATDSLSKQGVEDAAGRASAARRRALVFDAARAHLGALGVVLWVSLRVEPAFFLRSHEWLARTDDVFAASKDVAAASLPVPPKALGWPSAAAFLDECVRGAGGARAACASRFVDAGIAPAVPAHAKCLSVRCLSSRHEFLKLWVLPHTPFTVVHAIDRVSADEAGPAPHASISGWRRALDEVQADLLDFSLFLGATFPSLQPWLNLLAAAAFSSPRTRLAPAHSLQVIPFRVPFHTETEWSVPARHTSRLFRSLQAAMDEMGVASGFVQEWRMVAPDDVLASPDQEDAAAGAEPRVHVTLGLRAPNSTGMGDGYFGALERLATPLGGRPHWAKRIGFSPHSSSPAQLQQLYPSGQLQAFAEAAAILDPRGIFRNAWLDAVVERVAV
;
A
#
# COMPACT_ATOMS: atom_id res chain seq x y z
N MET A 1 -17.21 -27.68 41.19
CA MET A 1 -18.00 -26.53 40.69
C MET A 1 -17.22 -25.76 39.62
N PRO A 2 -17.21 -26.18 38.33
CA PRO A 2 -16.54 -25.42 37.27
C PRO A 2 -17.50 -24.77 36.25
N ALA A 3 -18.81 -25.04 36.30
CA ALA A 3 -19.77 -24.49 35.33
C ALA A 3 -20.23 -23.06 35.65
N ALA A 4 -20.13 -22.63 36.91
CA ALA A 4 -20.61 -21.31 37.35
C ALA A 4 -19.64 -20.16 37.01
N ALA A 5 -18.33 -20.43 36.87
CA ALA A 5 -17.34 -19.42 36.50
C ALA A 5 -17.40 -19.05 35.00
N ALA A 6 -17.78 -19.99 34.14
CA ALA A 6 -18.01 -19.74 32.71
C ALA A 6 -19.28 -18.91 32.46
N ALA A 7 -20.32 -19.09 33.30
CA ALA A 7 -21.56 -18.33 33.19
C ALA A 7 -21.43 -16.88 33.71
N ALA A 8 -20.54 -16.62 34.68
CA ALA A 8 -20.31 -15.26 35.19
C ALA A 8 -19.51 -14.37 34.23
N ALA A 9 -18.66 -14.95 33.37
CA ALA A 9 -17.98 -14.21 32.30
C ALA A 9 -18.91 -13.80 31.14
N LEU A 10 -20.06 -14.47 30.99
CA LEU A 10 -21.04 -14.19 29.94
C LEU A 10 -22.05 -13.08 30.28
N LEU A 11 -22.07 -12.59 31.54
CA LEU A 11 -23.08 -11.63 32.01
C LEU A 11 -22.59 -10.19 32.21
N VAL A 12 -21.28 -9.91 32.04
CA VAL A 12 -20.71 -8.55 32.22
C VAL A 12 -20.38 -7.85 30.89
N PHE A 13 -20.35 -8.57 29.76
CA PHE A 13 -20.17 -7.96 28.43
C PHE A 13 -21.50 -7.91 27.67
N ARG A 14 -22.46 -7.15 28.22
CA ARG A 14 -23.56 -6.59 27.43
C ARG A 14 -23.26 -5.17 26.96
N VAL A 15 -21.98 -4.83 26.81
CA VAL A 15 -21.59 -3.91 25.74
C VAL A 15 -21.71 -4.73 24.47
N VAL A 16 -22.88 -4.66 23.85
CA VAL A 16 -22.95 -4.85 22.40
C VAL A 16 -22.04 -3.75 21.86
N VAL A 17 -20.76 -4.07 21.68
CA VAL A 17 -19.94 -3.28 20.77
C VAL A 17 -20.58 -3.58 19.43
N VAL A 18 -21.51 -2.72 19.05
CA VAL A 18 -21.96 -2.60 17.68
C VAL A 18 -20.73 -2.12 16.94
N HIS A 19 -19.80 -3.03 16.62
CA HIS A 19 -18.74 -2.73 15.68
C HIS A 19 -19.47 -2.47 14.36
N PRO A 20 -19.35 -1.28 13.77
CA PRO A 20 -19.98 -1.01 12.50
C PRO A 20 -19.30 -1.88 11.44
N GLN A 21 -19.85 -3.09 11.28
CA GLN A 21 -19.97 -3.98 10.13
C GLN A 21 -18.78 -4.04 9.16
N TRP A 22 -18.08 -5.18 9.18
CA TRP A 22 -17.65 -5.80 7.93
C TRP A 22 -18.86 -6.46 7.30
N VAL A 23 -19.50 -5.70 6.41
CA VAL A 23 -19.99 -6.31 5.19
C VAL A 23 -19.00 -5.82 4.14
N ARG A 24 -18.80 -6.58 3.07
CA ARG A 24 -18.58 -5.97 1.76
C ARG A 24 -19.75 -4.99 1.58
N ARG A 25 -19.67 -3.80 2.16
CA ARG A 25 -20.82 -2.90 2.35
C ARG A 25 -21.02 -2.19 1.03
N PRO A 26 -22.06 -2.53 0.24
CA PRO A 26 -22.55 -1.57 -0.74
C PRO A 26 -23.02 -0.34 0.03
N GLY A 27 -22.26 0.75 -0.02
CA GLY A 27 -22.46 1.83 0.93
C GLY A 27 -21.35 2.86 0.89
N LEU A 28 -21.72 4.14 0.89
CA LEU A 28 -20.73 5.20 0.98
C LEU A 28 -20.12 5.22 2.39
N PRO A 29 -18.78 5.23 2.51
CA PRO A 29 -18.14 5.39 3.80
C PRO A 29 -18.49 6.74 4.41
N SER A 30 -18.60 6.80 5.74
CA SER A 30 -18.88 8.03 6.49
C SER A 30 -17.62 8.65 7.12
N ALA A 31 -16.46 8.01 6.97
CA ALA A 31 -15.17 8.46 7.48
C ALA A 31 -14.02 7.71 6.79
N THR A 32 -12.77 8.14 7.06
CA THR A 32 -11.57 7.31 6.83
C THR A 32 -11.62 6.00 7.62
N TRP A 33 -10.78 5.04 7.23
CA TRP A 33 -10.76 3.70 7.84
C TRP A 33 -10.61 3.72 9.36
N ASP A 34 -9.79 4.63 9.87
CA ASP A 34 -9.50 4.81 11.29
C ASP A 34 -10.47 5.76 12.01
N GLY A 35 -11.50 6.25 11.30
CA GLY A 35 -12.52 7.15 11.84
C GLY A 35 -12.02 8.55 12.19
N VAL A 36 -10.77 8.91 11.88
CA VAL A 36 -10.18 10.21 12.24
C VAL A 36 -10.79 11.36 11.43
N ILE A 37 -11.01 11.15 10.13
CA ILE A 37 -11.63 12.15 9.24
C ILE A 37 -13.06 11.73 8.95
N ALA A 38 -14.04 12.42 9.54
CA ALA A 38 -15.45 12.18 9.27
C ALA A 38 -15.90 12.90 7.99
N PHE A 39 -16.61 12.19 7.12
CA PHE A 39 -17.10 12.73 5.85
C PHE A 39 -18.47 13.39 6.04
N ARG A 40 -18.59 14.65 5.61
CA ARG A 40 -19.84 15.43 5.67
C ARG A 40 -20.16 16.04 4.31
N PRO A 41 -20.50 15.21 3.30
CA PRO A 41 -20.85 15.72 1.98
C PRO A 41 -22.14 16.53 2.04
N ALA A 42 -22.23 17.57 1.20
CA ALA A 42 -23.45 18.33 0.97
C ALA A 42 -24.47 17.53 0.12
N ALA A 43 -23.98 16.65 -0.75
CA ALA A 43 -24.80 15.77 -1.58
C ALA A 43 -24.16 14.39 -1.75
N VAL A 44 -25.00 13.38 -1.95
CA VAL A 44 -24.60 11.99 -2.19
C VAL A 44 -25.20 11.54 -3.52
N VAL A 45 -24.35 11.09 -4.44
CA VAL A 45 -24.76 10.50 -5.71
C VAL A 45 -24.31 9.05 -5.76
N ARG A 46 -25.21 8.16 -6.19
CA ARG A 46 -24.89 6.76 -6.47
C ARG A 46 -25.12 6.52 -7.95
N ALA A 47 -24.04 6.56 -8.72
CA ALA A 47 -24.12 6.34 -10.16
C ALA A 47 -24.43 4.87 -10.46
N ALA A 48 -25.49 4.64 -11.25
CA ALA A 48 -25.81 3.33 -11.80
C ALA A 48 -25.14 3.13 -13.17
N THR A 49 -24.83 4.23 -13.85
CA THR A 49 -24.29 4.25 -15.21
C THR A 49 -23.17 5.26 -15.36
N VAL A 50 -22.44 5.18 -16.47
CA VAL A 50 -21.46 6.22 -16.85
C VAL A 50 -22.14 7.58 -17.05
N GLN A 51 -23.39 7.63 -17.53
CA GLN A 51 -24.12 8.88 -17.71
C GLN A 51 -24.36 9.58 -16.37
N ASP A 52 -24.72 8.84 -15.31
CA ASP A 52 -24.91 9.41 -13.98
C ASP A 52 -23.62 10.03 -13.42
N VAL A 53 -22.46 9.45 -13.77
CA VAL A 53 -21.14 10.02 -13.40
C VAL A 53 -20.94 11.36 -14.10
N GLU A 54 -21.21 11.42 -15.41
CA GLU A 54 -21.11 12.67 -16.17
C GLU A 54 -22.05 13.74 -15.66
N ASP A 55 -23.29 13.38 -15.35
CA ASP A 55 -24.30 14.31 -14.85
C ASP A 55 -23.90 14.83 -13.46
N ALA A 56 -23.31 13.97 -12.61
CA ALA A 56 -22.77 14.40 -11.31
C ALA A 56 -21.61 15.39 -11.45
N VAL A 57 -20.66 15.13 -12.36
CA VAL A 57 -19.55 16.06 -12.62
C VAL A 57 -20.07 17.36 -13.25
N ARG A 58 -21.02 17.29 -14.18
CA ARG A 58 -21.68 18.47 -14.77
C ARG A 58 -22.37 19.31 -13.71
N ALA A 59 -23.10 18.69 -12.79
CA ALA A 59 -23.73 19.38 -11.68
C ALA A 59 -22.70 20.07 -10.78
N ALA A 60 -21.62 19.38 -10.41
CA ALA A 60 -20.52 19.95 -9.63
C ALA A 60 -19.88 21.16 -10.33
N VAL A 61 -19.56 21.02 -11.62
CA VAL A 61 -19.04 22.08 -12.48
C VAL A 61 -19.97 23.30 -12.52
N SER A 62 -21.26 23.09 -12.82
CA SER A 62 -22.26 24.16 -12.97
C SER A 62 -22.54 24.92 -11.65
N SER A 63 -22.43 24.23 -10.52
CA SER A 63 -22.66 24.80 -9.19
C SER A 63 -21.38 25.34 -8.54
N GLY A 64 -20.20 25.12 -9.14
CA GLY A 64 -18.91 25.46 -8.53
C GLY A 64 -18.64 24.69 -7.23
N THR A 65 -19.23 23.50 -7.07
CA THR A 65 -19.02 22.64 -5.89
C THR A 65 -17.99 21.56 -6.19
N THR A 66 -17.33 21.07 -5.14
CA THR A 66 -16.36 19.99 -5.28
C THR A 66 -17.04 18.62 -5.34
N LEU A 67 -16.36 17.62 -5.91
CA LEU A 67 -16.83 16.24 -6.00
C LEU A 67 -15.68 15.27 -5.70
N LYS A 68 -15.96 14.24 -4.90
CA LYS A 68 -15.06 13.12 -4.65
C LYS A 68 -15.73 11.78 -4.93
N ALA A 69 -15.05 10.95 -5.72
CA ALA A 69 -15.40 9.55 -5.88
C ALA A 69 -15.01 8.77 -4.62
N LEU A 70 -15.94 7.98 -4.09
CA LEU A 70 -15.78 7.18 -2.89
C LEU A 70 -15.78 5.69 -3.25
N GLY A 71 -14.70 5.01 -2.86
CA GLY A 71 -14.53 3.57 -2.97
C GLY A 71 -14.99 2.82 -1.73
N SER A 72 -14.07 2.11 -1.05
CA SER A 72 -14.38 1.28 0.12
C SER A 72 -14.22 1.97 1.47
N GLY A 73 -13.63 3.17 1.51
CA GLY A 73 -13.25 3.82 2.77
C GLY A 73 -12.01 3.21 3.46
N HIS A 74 -11.24 2.36 2.77
CA HIS A 74 -10.01 1.74 3.30
C HIS A 74 -8.75 2.63 3.22
N SER A 75 -8.91 3.95 3.19
CA SER A 75 -7.80 4.91 3.28
C SER A 75 -7.81 5.61 4.63
N TRP A 76 -6.62 5.92 5.14
CA TRP A 76 -6.38 6.78 6.29
C TRP A 76 -6.21 8.25 5.90
N SER A 77 -5.78 8.49 4.66
CA SER A 77 -5.65 9.84 4.09
C SER A 77 -7.01 10.50 3.83
N GLY A 78 -7.03 11.84 3.88
CA GLY A 78 -8.17 12.66 3.47
C GLY A 78 -8.38 12.78 1.94
N ALA A 79 -7.66 12.00 1.12
CA ALA A 79 -7.72 12.10 -0.34
C ALA A 79 -9.13 11.96 -0.92
N ALA A 80 -9.99 11.17 -0.26
CA ALA A 80 -11.37 10.92 -0.66
C ALA A 80 -12.39 11.78 0.10
N ASP A 81 -11.97 12.68 1.01
CA ASP A 81 -12.88 13.47 1.85
C ASP A 81 -13.79 14.37 0.98
N PRO A 82 -15.11 14.12 0.95
CA PRO A 82 -16.08 14.84 0.13
C PRO A 82 -16.71 16.04 0.89
N THR A 83 -16.20 16.39 2.07
CA THR A 83 -16.85 17.35 2.97
C THR A 83 -17.14 18.69 2.31
N GLY A 84 -18.40 19.13 2.41
CA GLY A 84 -18.90 20.35 1.78
C GLY A 84 -19.23 20.23 0.28
N GLY A 85 -18.83 19.14 -0.37
CA GLY A 85 -19.08 18.87 -1.79
C GLY A 85 -19.99 17.66 -2.02
N THR A 86 -19.83 17.02 -3.17
CA THR A 86 -20.57 15.82 -3.57
C THR A 86 -19.74 14.55 -3.34
N ALA A 87 -20.32 13.59 -2.63
CA ALA A 87 -19.82 12.23 -2.54
C ALA A 87 -20.42 11.37 -3.66
N LEU A 88 -19.57 10.86 -4.55
CA LEU A 88 -19.99 10.02 -5.68
C LEU A 88 -19.60 8.55 -5.44
N SER A 89 -20.58 7.64 -5.38
CA SER A 89 -20.34 6.20 -5.48
C SER A 89 -20.43 5.75 -6.92
N MET A 90 -19.50 4.89 -7.33
CA MET A 90 -19.49 4.26 -8.65
C MET A 90 -19.62 2.74 -8.58
N ASP A 91 -20.12 2.18 -7.48
CA ASP A 91 -20.13 0.74 -7.24
C ASP A 91 -20.79 -0.08 -8.37
N ALA A 92 -21.74 0.50 -9.12
CA ALA A 92 -22.40 -0.14 -10.25
C ALA A 92 -21.65 0.01 -11.60
N VAL A 93 -20.61 0.84 -11.65
CA VAL A 93 -19.71 0.96 -12.81
C VAL A 93 -18.55 -0.03 -12.61
N ASP A 94 -18.89 -1.31 -12.60
CA ASP A 94 -18.01 -2.42 -12.20
C ASP A 94 -17.80 -3.50 -13.27
N ALA A 95 -18.22 -3.25 -14.51
CA ALA A 95 -18.07 -4.20 -15.61
C ALA A 95 -16.61 -4.60 -15.83
N ILE A 96 -16.37 -5.90 -16.06
CA ILE A 96 -15.03 -6.48 -16.29
C ILE A 96 -15.06 -7.32 -17.56
N ALA A 97 -14.11 -7.11 -18.46
CA ALA A 97 -14.02 -7.85 -19.72
C ALA A 97 -12.57 -8.03 -20.18
N VAL A 98 -12.29 -9.16 -20.83
CA VAL A 98 -11.06 -9.35 -21.60
C VAL A 98 -11.18 -8.54 -22.90
N GLU A 99 -10.31 -7.57 -23.11
CA GLU A 99 -10.29 -6.75 -24.33
C GLU A 99 -9.48 -7.42 -25.44
N LYS A 100 -8.32 -7.98 -25.07
CA LYS A 100 -7.34 -8.51 -26.02
C LYS A 100 -6.53 -9.61 -25.37
N ARG A 101 -6.30 -10.71 -26.10
CA ARG A 101 -5.33 -11.74 -25.73
C ARG A 101 -4.09 -11.60 -26.62
N PHE A 102 -2.92 -11.87 -26.05
CA PHE A 102 -1.65 -11.83 -26.74
C PHE A 102 -1.09 -13.24 -26.96
N ALA A 103 -0.14 -13.35 -27.89
CA ALA A 103 0.48 -14.63 -28.25
C ALA A 103 1.34 -15.23 -27.13
N ASP A 104 1.85 -14.40 -26.21
CA ASP A 104 2.60 -14.80 -25.02
C ASP A 104 1.71 -15.35 -23.90
N GLY A 105 0.40 -15.47 -24.14
CA GLY A 105 -0.60 -15.95 -23.17
C GLY A 105 -1.11 -14.86 -22.21
N SER A 106 -0.55 -13.65 -22.23
CA SER A 106 -1.05 -12.53 -21.44
C SER A 106 -2.30 -11.89 -22.08
N ALA A 107 -2.95 -10.97 -21.37
CA ALA A 107 -4.13 -10.26 -21.88
C ALA A 107 -4.22 -8.81 -21.39
N LEU A 108 -5.05 -8.01 -22.08
CA LEU A 108 -5.62 -6.78 -21.54
C LEU A 108 -7.00 -7.09 -20.96
N VAL A 109 -7.20 -6.71 -19.71
CA VAL A 109 -8.49 -6.81 -19.03
C VAL A 109 -8.93 -5.42 -18.61
N ARG A 110 -10.10 -5.00 -19.09
CA ARG A 110 -10.75 -3.76 -18.66
C ARG A 110 -11.59 -4.04 -17.45
N ALA A 111 -11.48 -3.20 -16.43
CA ALA A 111 -12.34 -3.18 -15.26
C ALA A 111 -12.91 -1.77 -15.06
N GLY A 112 -14.19 -1.66 -14.74
CA GLY A 112 -14.82 -0.40 -14.35
C GLY A 112 -14.18 0.20 -13.10
N GLY A 113 -14.17 1.53 -12.98
CA GLY A 113 -13.53 2.23 -11.86
C GLY A 113 -14.14 1.89 -10.50
N GLY A 114 -15.41 1.49 -10.47
CA GLY A 114 -16.10 1.00 -9.29
C GLY A 114 -15.85 -0.46 -8.94
N ALA A 115 -15.32 -1.26 -9.88
CA ALA A 115 -15.07 -2.67 -9.66
C ALA A 115 -14.14 -2.88 -8.47
N ARG A 116 -14.49 -3.81 -7.59
CA ARG A 116 -13.67 -4.17 -6.42
C ARG A 116 -12.60 -5.19 -6.82
N LEU A 117 -11.43 -5.12 -6.20
CA LEU A 117 -10.34 -6.06 -6.49
C LEU A 117 -10.76 -7.52 -6.37
N TYR A 118 -11.61 -7.88 -5.39
CA TYR A 118 -12.13 -9.25 -5.29
C TYR A 118 -12.98 -9.68 -6.49
N GLN A 119 -13.69 -8.75 -7.14
CA GLN A 119 -14.45 -9.03 -8.37
C GLN A 119 -13.47 -9.25 -9.54
N VAL A 120 -12.42 -8.43 -9.61
CA VAL A 120 -11.35 -8.55 -10.61
C VAL A 120 -10.60 -9.87 -10.44
N PHE A 121 -10.17 -10.24 -9.24
CA PHE A 121 -9.46 -11.51 -9.00
C PHE A 121 -10.31 -12.73 -9.39
N ARG A 122 -11.59 -12.73 -9.02
CA ARG A 122 -12.52 -13.79 -9.44
C ARG A 122 -12.62 -13.87 -10.96
N PHE A 123 -12.80 -12.74 -11.65
CA PHE A 123 -12.87 -12.70 -13.10
C PHE A 123 -11.57 -13.22 -13.74
N LEU A 124 -10.41 -12.81 -13.24
CA LEU A 124 -9.12 -13.25 -13.76
C LEU A 124 -8.92 -14.75 -13.56
N GLU A 125 -9.26 -15.29 -12.39
CA GLU A 125 -9.18 -16.73 -12.10
C GLU A 125 -10.07 -17.55 -13.06
N GLU A 126 -11.32 -17.12 -13.26
CA GLU A 126 -12.26 -17.75 -14.21
C GLU A 126 -11.75 -17.73 -15.66
N HIS A 127 -10.89 -16.78 -16.02
CA HIS A 127 -10.37 -16.61 -17.39
C HIS A 127 -8.92 -17.08 -17.55
N GLY A 128 -8.33 -17.69 -16.51
CA GLY A 128 -6.97 -18.24 -16.54
C GLY A 128 -5.86 -17.19 -16.47
N PHE A 129 -6.09 -16.09 -15.77
CA PHE A 129 -5.16 -14.98 -15.62
C PHE A 129 -4.83 -14.65 -14.17
N SER A 130 -3.76 -13.87 -13.96
CA SER A 130 -3.39 -13.31 -12.66
C SER A 130 -2.67 -11.97 -12.84
N LEU A 131 -2.74 -11.13 -11.80
CA LEU A 131 -1.94 -9.91 -11.71
C LEU A 131 -0.60 -10.23 -11.03
N PRO A 132 0.51 -9.59 -11.44
CA PRO A 132 1.84 -9.93 -10.94
C PRO A 132 2.02 -9.60 -9.46
N ASN A 133 1.59 -8.40 -9.04
CA ASN A 133 1.76 -7.90 -7.67
C ASN A 133 0.53 -7.08 -7.27
N VAL A 134 -0.14 -7.47 -6.19
CA VAL A 134 -1.44 -6.90 -5.81
C VAL A 134 -1.47 -6.43 -4.36
N PRO A 135 -2.31 -5.43 -4.02
CA PRO A 135 -2.50 -5.00 -2.63
C PRO A 135 -3.05 -6.11 -1.75
N SER A 136 -2.77 -6.01 -0.44
CA SER A 136 -3.17 -7.01 0.55
C SER A 136 -4.66 -6.96 0.91
N VAL A 137 -5.41 -5.94 0.49
CA VAL A 137 -6.84 -5.77 0.77
C VAL A 137 -7.61 -5.74 -0.55
N ASP A 138 -8.57 -6.65 -0.72
CA ASP A 138 -9.28 -6.85 -1.98
C ASP A 138 -10.65 -6.13 -2.06
N ALA A 139 -11.07 -5.44 -0.99
CA ALA A 139 -12.30 -4.65 -0.96
C ALA A 139 -12.18 -3.29 -1.68
N GLN A 140 -10.97 -2.86 -2.03
CA GLN A 140 -10.71 -1.58 -2.68
C GLN A 140 -11.29 -1.56 -4.11
N SER A 141 -11.86 -0.42 -4.50
CA SER A 141 -12.31 -0.15 -5.88
C SER A 141 -11.11 0.13 -6.79
N MET A 142 -11.18 -0.23 -8.07
CA MET A 142 -10.11 0.01 -9.05
C MET A 142 -9.69 1.48 -9.12
N GLY A 143 -10.63 2.43 -9.11
CA GLY A 143 -10.31 3.86 -9.05
C GLY A 143 -9.54 4.24 -7.78
N GLY A 144 -9.94 3.71 -6.63
CA GLY A 144 -9.24 3.94 -5.36
C GLY A 144 -7.82 3.33 -5.30
N VAL A 145 -7.64 2.14 -5.88
CA VAL A 145 -6.34 1.46 -5.93
C VAL A 145 -5.33 2.25 -6.76
N LEU A 146 -5.76 2.79 -7.91
CA LEU A 146 -4.94 3.69 -8.71
C LEU A 146 -4.74 5.04 -8.02
N ALA A 147 -5.78 5.61 -7.40
CA ALA A 147 -5.68 6.91 -6.73
C ALA A 147 -4.51 6.97 -5.76
N THR A 148 -4.22 5.88 -5.05
CA THR A 148 -3.20 5.87 -4.00
C THR A 148 -1.94 5.08 -4.34
N ALA A 149 -1.73 4.72 -5.62
CA ALA A 149 -0.61 3.90 -6.08
C ALA A 149 -0.44 2.60 -5.24
N CYS A 150 -1.54 1.93 -4.94
CA CYS A 150 -1.50 0.75 -4.07
C CYS A 150 -0.63 -0.38 -4.67
N HIS A 151 0.14 -1.04 -3.81
CA HIS A 151 1.12 -2.06 -4.18
C HIS A 151 1.06 -3.28 -3.25
N GLY A 152 1.67 -4.39 -3.70
CA GLY A 152 1.91 -5.57 -2.87
C GLY A 152 3.31 -5.58 -2.25
N SER A 153 3.96 -6.73 -2.27
CA SER A 153 5.25 -6.98 -1.56
C SER A 153 6.32 -7.63 -2.46
N GLY A 154 6.32 -7.29 -3.76
CA GLY A 154 7.24 -7.84 -4.75
C GLY A 154 8.60 -7.13 -4.77
N ALA A 155 9.65 -7.76 -4.26
CA ALA A 155 11.02 -7.25 -4.37
C ALA A 155 11.50 -7.13 -5.82
N ALA A 156 11.00 -8.01 -6.70
CA ALA A 156 11.26 -8.01 -8.13
C ALA A 156 10.03 -7.64 -8.99
N SER A 157 8.92 -7.27 -8.36
CA SER A 157 7.64 -7.00 -9.04
C SER A 157 7.09 -5.62 -8.67
N GLN A 158 6.84 -4.80 -9.69
CA GLN A 158 6.37 -3.42 -9.53
C GLN A 158 4.95 -3.35 -8.93
N GLY A 159 4.52 -2.18 -8.46
CA GLY A 159 3.14 -1.96 -8.01
C GLY A 159 2.10 -2.12 -9.13
N LEU A 160 0.82 -2.25 -8.75
CA LEU A 160 -0.27 -2.51 -9.70
C LEU A 160 -0.39 -1.43 -10.78
N ALA A 161 -0.10 -0.17 -10.44
CA ALA A 161 -0.12 0.97 -11.36
C ALA A 161 0.78 0.76 -12.60
N SER A 162 1.84 -0.04 -12.49
CA SER A 162 2.74 -0.35 -13.61
C SER A 162 2.12 -1.31 -14.64
N SER A 163 1.09 -2.07 -14.23
CA SER A 163 0.33 -2.96 -15.12
C SER A 163 -0.75 -2.22 -15.93
N VAL A 164 -0.95 -0.93 -15.69
CA VAL A 164 -1.96 -0.13 -16.41
C VAL A 164 -1.50 0.15 -17.83
N GLU A 165 -2.36 -0.15 -18.79
CA GLU A 165 -2.14 0.08 -20.23
C GLU A 165 -3.06 1.19 -20.77
N GLY A 166 -4.21 1.41 -20.13
CA GLY A 166 -5.15 2.47 -20.48
C GLY A 166 -6.03 2.88 -19.31
N VAL A 167 -6.46 4.13 -19.27
CA VAL A 167 -7.40 4.68 -18.29
C VAL A 167 -8.38 5.60 -18.99
N GLY A 168 -9.66 5.48 -18.66
CA GLY A 168 -10.68 6.44 -19.05
C GLY A 168 -11.30 7.11 -17.83
N PHE A 169 -11.51 8.41 -17.90
CA PHE A 169 -12.09 9.21 -16.81
C PHE A 169 -12.98 10.34 -17.33
N ILE A 170 -13.84 10.82 -16.44
CA ILE A 170 -14.56 12.08 -16.61
C ILE A 170 -13.74 13.19 -15.95
N ALA A 171 -13.29 14.14 -16.76
CA ALA A 171 -12.56 15.34 -16.37
C ALA A 171 -13.50 16.55 -16.29
N ALA A 172 -13.02 17.65 -15.69
CA ALA A 172 -13.77 18.89 -15.48
C ALA A 172 -13.17 20.07 -16.29
N ASN A 173 -12.48 19.78 -17.38
CA ASN A 173 -11.79 20.72 -18.26
C ASN A 173 -12.61 21.21 -19.46
N GLY A 174 -13.80 20.67 -19.71
CA GLY A 174 -14.67 21.14 -20.78
C GLY A 174 -15.21 22.56 -20.52
N THR A 175 -15.37 23.34 -21.58
CA THR A 175 -15.89 24.72 -21.53
C THR A 175 -17.30 24.78 -20.94
N ASP A 176 -18.17 23.87 -21.37
CA ASP A 176 -19.61 23.84 -21.01
C ASP A 176 -20.00 22.63 -20.15
N GLY A 177 -19.02 21.89 -19.61
CA GLY A 177 -19.29 20.68 -18.82
C GLY A 177 -18.10 19.73 -18.68
N PRO A 178 -18.37 18.48 -18.27
CA PRO A 178 -17.35 17.43 -18.21
C PRO A 178 -16.85 17.02 -19.60
N GLU A 179 -15.64 16.48 -19.65
CA GLU A 179 -15.06 15.86 -20.85
C GLU A 179 -14.71 14.39 -20.57
N ARG A 180 -15.01 13.49 -21.52
CA ARG A 180 -14.48 12.13 -21.49
C ARG A 180 -13.05 12.16 -22.00
N VAL A 181 -12.13 11.68 -21.19
CA VAL A 181 -10.72 11.61 -21.56
C VAL A 181 -10.26 10.16 -21.47
N GLU A 182 -9.57 9.72 -22.52
CA GLU A 182 -8.89 8.43 -22.55
C GLU A 182 -7.39 8.64 -22.69
N ALA A 183 -6.63 7.91 -21.88
CA ALA A 183 -5.19 7.99 -21.86
C ALA A 183 -4.61 6.58 -21.95
N TRP A 184 -3.63 6.39 -22.84
CA TRP A 184 -3.05 5.09 -23.16
C TRP A 184 -1.52 5.12 -23.03
N LYS A 185 -0.94 3.98 -22.67
CA LYS A 185 0.52 3.81 -22.48
C LYS A 185 1.32 4.15 -23.73
N GLU A 186 0.74 3.90 -24.90
CA GLU A 186 1.32 4.24 -26.20
C GLU A 186 1.70 5.72 -26.30
N HIS A 187 0.91 6.64 -25.69
CA HIS A 187 1.24 8.06 -25.66
C HIS A 187 2.54 8.34 -24.87
N LEU A 188 2.75 7.64 -23.77
CA LEU A 188 3.96 7.76 -22.94
C LEU A 188 5.18 7.18 -23.66
N VAL A 189 5.02 6.06 -24.37
CA VAL A 189 6.07 5.45 -25.20
C VAL A 189 6.47 6.40 -26.34
N GLU A 190 5.50 6.92 -27.09
CA GLU A 190 5.72 7.90 -28.17
C GLU A 190 6.53 9.11 -27.66
N TRP A 191 6.13 9.66 -26.50
CA TRP A 191 6.83 10.79 -25.89
C TRP A 191 8.27 10.46 -25.48
N ARG A 192 8.51 9.30 -24.86
CA ARG A 192 9.87 8.86 -24.48
C ARG A 192 10.78 8.70 -25.69
N GLU A 193 10.27 8.15 -26.79
CA GLU A 193 11.02 8.01 -28.03
C GLU A 193 11.36 9.37 -28.65
N LEU A 194 10.43 10.34 -28.60
CA LEU A 194 10.67 11.71 -29.06
C LEU A 194 11.78 12.38 -28.21
N VAL A 195 11.70 12.30 -26.89
CA VAL A 195 12.72 12.84 -25.97
C VAL A 195 14.08 12.17 -26.19
N THR A 196 14.11 10.85 -26.37
CA THR A 196 15.35 10.09 -26.58
C THR A 196 16.02 10.49 -27.90
N ARG A 197 15.26 10.62 -28.99
CA ARG A 197 15.78 11.11 -30.28
C ARG A 197 16.32 12.53 -30.18
N SER A 198 15.61 13.41 -29.47
CA SER A 198 16.02 14.79 -29.19
C SER A 198 17.36 14.87 -28.41
N ARG A 199 17.57 13.96 -27.46
CA ARG A 199 18.85 13.84 -26.72
C ARG A 199 20.00 13.34 -27.60
N ALA A 200 19.73 12.41 -28.51
CA ALA A 200 20.76 11.87 -29.40
C ALA A 200 21.24 12.93 -30.43
N SER A 201 20.39 13.88 -30.81
CA SER A 201 20.75 14.92 -31.80
C SER A 201 21.52 16.11 -31.21
N SER A 202 21.54 16.31 -29.88
CA SER A 202 22.01 17.55 -29.24
C SER A 202 23.53 17.71 -29.05
N HIS A 203 24.37 17.03 -29.86
CA HIS A 203 25.84 17.18 -30.00
C HIS A 203 26.56 18.06 -28.94
N GLY A 204 26.65 17.58 -27.70
CA GLY A 204 27.45 18.21 -26.63
C GLY A 204 26.71 19.11 -25.63
N ARG A 205 25.38 19.27 -25.70
CA ARG A 205 24.59 19.84 -24.58
C ARG A 205 24.20 18.75 -23.59
N ALA A 206 24.24 19.05 -22.29
CA ALA A 206 23.82 18.13 -21.23
C ALA A 206 22.38 17.64 -21.49
N ALA A 207 22.17 16.33 -21.47
CA ALA A 207 20.83 15.77 -21.61
C ALA A 207 19.95 16.23 -20.42
N PRO A 208 18.67 16.59 -20.64
CA PRO A 208 17.79 17.01 -19.56
C PRO A 208 17.70 15.94 -18.47
N ALA A 209 17.77 16.37 -17.21
CA ALA A 209 17.77 15.50 -16.03
C ALA A 209 16.46 14.72 -15.83
N SER A 210 15.34 15.16 -16.43
CA SER A 210 14.02 14.53 -16.27
C SER A 210 13.26 14.36 -17.60
N LEU A 211 12.30 13.43 -17.61
CA LEU A 211 11.39 13.17 -18.74
C LEU A 211 10.46 14.35 -19.05
N TRP A 212 10.18 15.18 -18.05
CA TRP A 212 9.15 16.23 -18.10
C TRP A 212 9.70 17.66 -18.20
N GLY A 213 11.03 17.83 -18.15
CA GLY A 213 11.70 19.14 -18.20
C GLY A 213 11.59 19.84 -19.55
N ALA A 214 11.56 21.18 -19.53
CA ALA A 214 11.36 22.05 -20.69
C ALA A 214 12.43 21.90 -21.80
N GLU A 215 13.65 21.51 -21.42
CA GLU A 215 14.79 21.34 -22.36
C GLU A 215 14.63 20.15 -23.32
N ALA A 216 13.69 19.22 -23.06
CA ALA A 216 13.52 18.00 -23.83
C ALA A 216 13.10 18.21 -25.31
N LEU A 217 12.60 19.40 -25.66
CA LEU A 217 12.10 19.74 -27.00
C LEU A 217 13.03 20.61 -27.85
N ALA A 218 14.07 21.21 -27.28
CA ALA A 218 14.74 22.36 -27.90
C ALA A 218 15.70 22.02 -29.07
N SER A 219 16.07 20.75 -29.29
CA SER A 219 17.10 20.36 -30.27
C SER A 219 16.56 19.77 -31.59
N ALA A 220 15.24 19.65 -31.76
CA ALA A 220 14.63 19.01 -32.94
C ALA A 220 14.26 19.98 -34.08
N THR A 221 14.43 21.29 -33.89
CA THR A 221 13.88 22.33 -34.77
C THR A 221 14.93 23.08 -35.61
N ASP A 222 16.22 22.79 -35.45
CA ASP A 222 17.33 23.55 -36.05
C ASP A 222 17.40 23.49 -37.59
N SER A 223 16.63 22.61 -38.25
CA SER A 223 16.63 22.45 -39.72
C SER A 223 15.28 22.72 -40.40
N LEU A 224 14.28 23.25 -39.68
CA LEU A 224 12.93 23.47 -40.20
C LEU A 224 12.67 24.94 -40.57
N SER A 225 11.79 25.17 -41.56
CA SER A 225 11.24 26.50 -41.83
C SER A 225 10.41 26.98 -40.63
N LYS A 226 10.21 28.30 -40.46
CA LYS A 226 9.42 28.85 -39.33
C LYS A 226 8.07 28.15 -39.13
N GLN A 227 7.34 27.91 -40.22
CA GLN A 227 6.04 27.23 -40.16
C GLN A 227 6.18 25.72 -39.85
N GLY A 228 7.25 25.07 -40.34
CA GLY A 228 7.57 23.69 -39.95
C GLY A 228 7.97 23.55 -38.48
N VAL A 229 8.61 24.58 -37.90
CA VAL A 229 8.93 24.66 -36.46
C VAL A 229 7.66 24.79 -35.63
N GLU A 230 6.74 25.67 -36.02
CA GLU A 230 5.46 25.87 -35.31
C GLU A 230 4.58 24.61 -35.32
N ASP A 231 4.43 23.95 -36.47
CA ASP A 231 3.68 22.70 -36.58
C ASP A 231 4.32 21.55 -35.78
N ALA A 232 5.65 21.46 -35.78
CA ALA A 232 6.38 20.47 -35.00
C ALA A 232 6.25 20.72 -33.49
N ALA A 233 6.35 21.98 -33.06
CA ALA A 233 6.16 22.38 -31.67
C ALA A 233 4.74 22.11 -31.18
N GLY A 234 3.72 22.38 -32.01
CA GLY A 234 2.32 22.07 -31.71
C GLY A 234 2.08 20.57 -31.53
N ARG A 235 2.58 19.73 -32.45
CA ARG A 235 2.47 18.27 -32.34
C ARG A 235 3.18 17.72 -31.11
N ALA A 236 4.39 18.19 -30.82
CA ALA A 236 5.15 17.71 -29.68
C ALA A 236 4.56 18.17 -28.34
N SER A 237 3.97 19.37 -28.28
CA SER A 237 3.19 19.84 -27.13
C SER A 237 1.96 18.96 -26.88
N ALA A 238 1.21 18.61 -27.93
CA ALA A 238 0.07 17.70 -27.83
C ALA A 238 0.49 16.29 -27.39
N ALA A 239 1.58 15.75 -27.94
CA ALA A 239 2.13 14.45 -27.54
C ALA A 239 2.58 14.45 -26.07
N ARG A 240 3.30 15.48 -25.62
CA ARG A 240 3.67 15.66 -24.20
C ARG A 240 2.43 15.68 -23.32
N ARG A 241 1.40 16.44 -23.68
CA ARG A 241 0.16 16.53 -22.90
C ARG A 241 -0.51 15.16 -22.75
N ARG A 242 -0.66 14.40 -23.84
CA ARG A 242 -1.26 13.05 -23.79
C ARG A 242 -0.45 12.08 -22.93
N ALA A 243 0.88 12.10 -23.07
CA ALA A 243 1.79 11.29 -22.29
C ALA A 243 1.70 11.63 -20.80
N LEU A 244 1.70 12.93 -20.49
CA LEU A 244 1.64 13.43 -19.13
C LEU A 244 0.35 13.04 -18.42
N VAL A 245 -0.78 13.18 -19.13
CA VAL A 245 -2.10 12.77 -18.65
C VAL A 245 -2.12 11.26 -18.35
N PHE A 246 -1.59 10.43 -19.24
CA PHE A 246 -1.53 8.98 -18.99
C PHE A 246 -0.66 8.66 -17.77
N ASP A 247 0.54 9.24 -17.69
CA ASP A 247 1.47 8.93 -16.61
C ASP A 247 0.89 9.31 -15.23
N ALA A 248 0.29 10.50 -15.13
CA ALA A 248 -0.41 10.95 -13.93
C ALA A 248 -1.64 10.10 -13.60
N ALA A 249 -2.35 9.55 -14.61
CA ALA A 249 -3.57 8.76 -14.41
C ALA A 249 -3.31 7.42 -13.69
N ARG A 250 -2.10 6.86 -13.80
CA ARG A 250 -1.71 5.61 -13.14
C ARG A 250 -1.65 5.74 -11.61
N ALA A 251 -1.41 6.95 -11.10
CA ALA A 251 -1.39 7.29 -9.68
C ALA A 251 -2.09 8.64 -9.41
N HIS A 252 -3.39 8.70 -9.71
CA HIS A 252 -4.09 9.98 -9.94
C HIS A 252 -4.50 10.79 -8.68
N LEU A 253 -4.28 10.30 -7.46
CA LEU A 253 -4.59 10.96 -6.17
C LEU A 253 -6.05 11.45 -5.99
N GLY A 254 -6.96 11.04 -6.88
CA GLY A 254 -8.29 11.62 -6.98
C GLY A 254 -8.31 13.08 -7.43
N ALA A 255 -7.28 13.55 -8.15
CA ALA A 255 -7.10 14.94 -8.59
C ALA A 255 -7.45 15.18 -10.06
N LEU A 256 -7.32 14.17 -10.92
CA LEU A 256 -7.44 14.33 -12.38
C LEU A 256 -8.87 14.24 -12.90
N GLY A 257 -9.75 13.56 -12.16
CA GLY A 257 -11.05 13.17 -12.64
C GLY A 257 -11.61 11.94 -11.95
N VAL A 258 -12.79 11.54 -12.41
CA VAL A 258 -13.47 10.33 -11.94
C VAL A 258 -13.16 9.18 -12.91
N VAL A 259 -12.42 8.17 -12.45
CA VAL A 259 -12.03 7.00 -13.25
C VAL A 259 -13.25 6.16 -13.60
N LEU A 260 -13.56 6.05 -14.89
CA LEU A 260 -14.64 5.21 -15.42
C LEU A 260 -14.20 3.76 -15.60
N TRP A 261 -12.97 3.56 -16.08
CA TRP A 261 -12.42 2.24 -16.34
C TRP A 261 -10.89 2.29 -16.37
N VAL A 262 -10.28 1.13 -16.14
CA VAL A 262 -8.85 0.88 -16.27
C VAL A 262 -8.64 -0.40 -17.08
N SER A 263 -7.69 -0.38 -18.01
CA SER A 263 -7.20 -1.56 -18.73
C SER A 263 -5.87 -2.00 -18.14
N LEU A 264 -5.81 -3.24 -17.69
CA LEU A 264 -4.64 -3.85 -17.04
C LEU A 264 -4.03 -4.92 -17.95
N ARG A 265 -2.70 -4.91 -18.09
CA ARG A 265 -1.94 -6.07 -18.57
C ARG A 265 -1.93 -7.14 -17.48
N VAL A 266 -2.42 -8.33 -17.81
CA VAL A 266 -2.47 -9.49 -16.91
C VAL A 266 -1.68 -10.65 -17.49
N GLU A 267 -1.12 -11.47 -16.62
CA GLU A 267 -0.31 -12.64 -16.97
C GLU A 267 -1.17 -13.91 -16.99
N PRO A 268 -0.73 -14.99 -17.67
CA PRO A 268 -1.29 -16.32 -17.44
C PRO A 268 -1.37 -16.63 -15.94
N ALA A 269 -2.43 -17.30 -15.50
CA ALA A 269 -2.58 -17.68 -14.10
C ALA A 269 -1.35 -18.46 -13.61
N PHE A 270 -0.87 -18.09 -12.43
CA PHE A 270 0.30 -18.70 -11.81
C PHE A 270 0.07 -18.97 -10.33
N PHE A 271 0.88 -19.88 -9.80
CA PHE A 271 0.84 -20.27 -8.39
C PHE A 271 2.03 -19.67 -7.65
N LEU A 272 1.81 -19.40 -6.37
CA LEU A 272 2.83 -18.93 -5.45
C LEU A 272 3.05 -19.99 -4.37
N ARG A 273 4.29 -20.15 -3.95
CA ARG A 273 4.66 -20.88 -2.73
C ARG A 273 5.14 -19.89 -1.69
N SER A 274 4.43 -19.82 -0.58
CA SER A 274 4.80 -19.01 0.58
C SER A 274 5.48 -19.89 1.63
N HIS A 275 6.63 -19.44 2.10
CA HIS A 275 7.33 -19.93 3.27
C HIS A 275 7.21 -18.89 4.40
N GLU A 276 6.70 -19.32 5.54
CA GLU A 276 6.47 -18.48 6.72
C GLU A 276 7.21 -19.07 7.92
N TRP A 277 8.04 -18.28 8.60
CA TRP A 277 8.75 -18.73 9.81
C TRP A 277 9.07 -17.57 10.74
N LEU A 278 9.34 -17.89 12.02
CA LEU A 278 9.84 -16.96 13.01
C LEU A 278 11.37 -16.90 12.99
N ALA A 279 11.94 -15.69 12.94
CA ALA A 279 13.38 -15.45 12.99
C ALA A 279 13.73 -14.39 14.05
N ARG A 280 15.00 -14.35 14.45
CA ARG A 280 15.55 -13.28 15.28
C ARG A 280 15.58 -11.98 14.50
N THR A 281 15.05 -10.92 15.09
CA THR A 281 14.99 -9.60 14.45
C THR A 281 16.39 -9.07 14.09
N ASP A 282 17.37 -9.27 14.96
CA ASP A 282 18.75 -8.83 14.72
C ASP A 282 19.39 -9.50 13.50
N ASP A 283 19.09 -10.79 13.27
CA ASP A 283 19.59 -11.53 12.11
C ASP A 283 18.93 -11.06 10.82
N VAL A 284 17.63 -10.76 10.88
CA VAL A 284 16.86 -10.25 9.73
C VAL A 284 17.32 -8.85 9.33
N PHE A 285 17.58 -7.96 10.28
CA PHE A 285 17.97 -6.58 10.00
C PHE A 285 19.48 -6.31 10.06
N ALA A 286 20.30 -7.37 10.16
CA ALA A 286 21.76 -7.27 10.12
C ALA A 286 22.26 -6.59 8.82
N ALA A 287 23.26 -5.72 8.94
CA ALA A 287 23.80 -4.98 7.81
C ALA A 287 24.59 -5.86 6.81
N SER A 288 25.22 -6.94 7.28
CA SER A 288 25.95 -7.89 6.43
C SER A 288 26.26 -9.18 7.19
N LYS A 289 25.41 -10.21 7.08
CA LYS A 289 25.83 -11.61 7.27
C LYS A 289 25.00 -12.53 6.38
N ASP A 290 25.67 -13.20 5.45
CA ASP A 290 25.29 -14.57 5.06
C ASP A 290 25.52 -15.42 6.30
N VAL A 291 24.44 -15.90 6.92
CA VAL A 291 24.57 -16.78 8.08
C VAL A 291 24.97 -18.15 7.57
N ALA A 292 26.26 -18.49 7.69
CA ALA A 292 26.68 -19.89 7.61
C ALA A 292 25.87 -20.67 8.65
N ALA A 293 25.27 -21.78 8.23
CA ALA A 293 24.47 -22.67 9.06
C ALA A 293 25.27 -23.16 10.27
N ALA A 294 25.31 -22.37 11.33
CA ALA A 294 25.83 -22.76 12.63
C ALA A 294 24.65 -23.34 13.40
N SER A 295 24.58 -24.67 13.35
CA SER A 295 23.89 -25.58 14.28
C SER A 295 23.10 -24.87 15.40
N LEU A 296 21.80 -24.68 15.16
CA LEU A 296 20.85 -24.31 16.20
C LEU A 296 20.63 -25.53 17.11
N PRO A 297 20.72 -25.38 18.46
CA PRO A 297 20.50 -26.49 19.36
C PRO A 297 19.05 -26.98 19.32
N VAL A 298 18.89 -28.29 19.17
CA VAL A 298 17.62 -29.02 19.40
C VAL A 298 17.30 -28.96 20.90
N PRO A 299 16.04 -28.74 21.33
CA PRO A 299 15.75 -28.61 22.74
C PRO A 299 15.90 -29.94 23.49
N PRO A 300 16.37 -29.94 24.75
CA PRO A 300 16.22 -31.08 25.65
C PRO A 300 14.74 -31.28 25.98
N LYS A 301 14.32 -32.55 26.08
CA LYS A 301 12.97 -32.95 26.46
C LYS A 301 12.60 -32.42 27.86
N ALA A 302 11.36 -31.92 27.95
CA ALA A 302 10.50 -31.82 29.13
C ALA A 302 11.09 -31.16 30.39
N LEU A 303 10.66 -29.92 30.67
CA LEU A 303 10.72 -29.35 32.01
C LEU A 303 9.42 -28.60 32.33
N GLY A 304 8.85 -28.92 33.49
CA GLY A 304 7.55 -28.45 33.95
C GLY A 304 7.49 -26.93 34.12
N TRP A 305 6.44 -26.34 33.55
CA TRP A 305 6.10 -24.93 33.74
C TRP A 305 5.77 -24.62 35.20
N PRO A 306 6.26 -23.49 35.77
CA PRO A 306 5.60 -22.90 36.92
C PRO A 306 4.21 -22.40 36.52
N SER A 307 3.24 -22.47 37.45
CA SER A 307 1.88 -21.98 37.18
C SER A 307 1.91 -20.49 36.81
N ALA A 308 1.15 -20.09 35.78
CA ALA A 308 1.08 -18.72 35.27
C ALA A 308 0.92 -17.64 36.38
N ALA A 309 0.25 -17.98 37.49
CA ALA A 309 0.08 -17.10 38.64
C ALA A 309 1.38 -16.74 39.37
N ALA A 310 2.32 -17.67 39.53
CA ALA A 310 3.58 -17.44 40.26
C ALA A 310 4.55 -16.55 39.46
N PHE A 311 4.52 -16.69 38.13
CA PHE A 311 5.34 -15.91 37.21
C PHE A 311 4.82 -14.47 37.03
N LEU A 312 3.50 -14.30 36.97
CA LEU A 312 2.86 -12.98 36.95
C LEU A 312 3.20 -12.16 38.20
N ASP A 313 3.33 -12.81 39.36
CA ASP A 313 3.62 -12.14 40.62
C ASP A 313 5.02 -11.51 40.67
N GLU A 314 6.01 -12.16 40.04
CA GLU A 314 7.39 -11.70 39.97
C GLU A 314 7.57 -10.56 38.95
N CYS A 315 6.96 -10.66 37.76
CA CYS A 315 7.09 -9.64 36.72
C CYS A 315 6.23 -8.37 36.97
N VAL A 316 5.12 -8.47 37.72
CA VAL A 316 4.25 -7.32 38.06
C VAL A 316 4.77 -6.52 39.25
N ARG A 317 5.45 -7.16 40.22
CA ARG A 317 5.94 -6.49 41.44
C ARG A 317 7.38 -5.96 41.34
N GLY A 318 8.13 -6.31 40.30
CA GLY A 318 9.53 -5.87 40.13
C GLY A 318 9.66 -4.47 39.50
N ALA A 319 10.32 -3.55 40.22
CA ALA A 319 10.63 -2.21 39.72
C ALA A 319 11.72 -2.24 38.63
N GLY A 320 11.56 -1.42 37.58
CA GLY A 320 12.58 -0.88 36.66
C GLY A 320 13.43 -1.85 35.83
N GLY A 321 14.11 -2.81 36.45
CA GLY A 321 15.00 -3.78 35.82
C GLY A 321 14.37 -5.17 35.58
N ALA A 322 13.27 -5.50 36.26
CA ALA A 322 12.65 -6.83 36.18
C ALA A 322 11.94 -7.11 34.84
N ARG A 323 11.47 -6.08 34.13
CA ARG A 323 10.82 -6.25 32.80
C ARG A 323 11.78 -6.72 31.72
N ALA A 324 12.98 -6.13 31.66
CA ALA A 324 14.04 -6.57 30.74
C ALA A 324 14.53 -8.00 31.09
N ALA A 325 14.57 -8.34 32.39
CA ALA A 325 14.89 -9.67 32.87
C ALA A 325 13.79 -10.73 32.59
N CYS A 326 12.50 -10.36 32.60
CA CYS A 326 11.41 -11.27 32.21
C CYS A 326 11.40 -11.54 30.69
N ALA A 327 11.73 -10.54 29.86
CA ALA A 327 11.87 -10.72 28.41
C ALA A 327 13.08 -11.60 28.04
N SER A 328 14.22 -11.46 28.75
CA SER A 328 15.37 -12.33 28.54
C SER A 328 15.14 -13.77 29.03
N ARG A 329 14.46 -13.97 30.17
CA ARG A 329 14.08 -15.31 30.67
C ARG A 329 13.03 -16.02 29.79
N PHE A 330 12.29 -15.32 28.93
CA PHE A 330 11.36 -15.94 27.98
C PHE A 330 12.02 -16.39 26.66
N VAL A 331 13.20 -15.83 26.32
CA VAL A 331 14.07 -16.43 25.29
C VAL A 331 14.56 -17.81 25.77
N ASP A 332 14.72 -17.99 27.08
CA ASP A 332 14.95 -19.29 27.72
C ASP A 332 13.68 -20.14 27.88
N ALA A 333 12.47 -19.62 27.57
CA ALA A 333 11.18 -20.34 27.69
C ALA A 333 10.90 -21.33 26.55
N GLY A 334 11.89 -21.62 25.70
CA GLY A 334 11.82 -22.71 24.72
C GLY A 334 11.12 -22.38 23.39
N ILE A 335 10.80 -21.10 23.11
CA ILE A 335 10.39 -20.69 21.76
C ILE A 335 11.65 -20.55 20.90
N ALA A 336 12.12 -21.67 20.36
CA ALA A 336 13.24 -21.69 19.42
C ALA A 336 12.73 -21.29 18.02
N PRO A 337 13.32 -20.26 17.37
CA PRO A 337 13.01 -19.95 15.99
C PRO A 337 13.41 -21.15 15.12
N ALA A 338 12.43 -21.83 14.54
CA ALA A 338 12.65 -22.92 13.62
C ALA A 338 12.90 -22.34 12.22
N VAL A 339 14.08 -21.76 12.03
CA VAL A 339 14.49 -21.32 10.69
C VAL A 339 14.53 -22.55 9.77
N PRO A 340 13.82 -22.57 8.63
CA PRO A 340 13.85 -23.72 7.74
C PRO A 340 15.28 -24.04 7.29
N ALA A 341 15.63 -25.32 7.19
CA ALA A 341 16.99 -25.74 6.80
C ALA A 341 17.45 -25.20 5.42
N HIS A 342 16.50 -24.80 4.56
CA HIS A 342 16.77 -24.18 3.27
C HIS A 342 17.06 -22.67 3.33
N ALA A 343 16.78 -22.01 4.46
CA ALA A 343 17.08 -20.60 4.65
C ALA A 343 18.59 -20.42 4.90
N LYS A 344 19.35 -20.39 3.80
CA LYS A 344 20.82 -20.21 3.79
C LYS A 344 21.25 -18.78 4.12
N CYS A 345 20.30 -17.90 4.41
CA CYS A 345 20.51 -16.48 4.68
C CYS A 345 19.25 -15.86 5.28
N LEU A 346 19.42 -14.87 6.17
CA LEU A 346 18.33 -14.28 6.94
C LEU A 346 18.20 -12.77 6.79
N SER A 347 19.24 -12.07 6.31
CA SER A 347 19.18 -10.61 6.19
C SER A 347 18.18 -10.16 5.11
N VAL A 348 17.51 -9.01 5.32
CA VAL A 348 16.54 -8.45 4.35
C VAL A 348 17.13 -8.38 2.95
N ARG A 349 18.34 -7.86 2.81
CA ARG A 349 19.05 -7.72 1.52
C ARG A 349 19.16 -9.04 0.76
N CYS A 350 19.36 -10.12 1.50
CA CYS A 350 19.65 -11.44 0.97
C CYS A 350 18.37 -12.24 0.69
N LEU A 351 17.35 -12.05 1.54
CA LEU A 351 16.02 -12.58 1.29
C LEU A 351 15.41 -11.91 0.05
N SER A 352 15.54 -10.59 -0.08
CA SER A 352 14.97 -9.84 -1.22
C SER A 352 15.66 -10.10 -2.56
N SER A 353 16.88 -10.64 -2.55
CA SER A 353 17.58 -11.05 -3.79
C SER A 353 17.28 -12.49 -4.20
N ARG A 354 16.69 -13.29 -3.30
CA ARG A 354 16.37 -14.71 -3.54
C ARG A 354 14.89 -14.97 -3.74
N HIS A 355 14.05 -14.13 -3.16
CA HIS A 355 12.61 -14.31 -3.18
C HIS A 355 11.94 -13.20 -3.97
N GLU A 356 10.98 -13.57 -4.82
CA GLU A 356 10.25 -12.61 -5.65
C GLU A 356 9.43 -11.65 -4.78
N PHE A 357 8.78 -12.18 -3.73
CA PHE A 357 8.05 -11.37 -2.75
C PHE A 357 8.62 -11.58 -1.34
N LEU A 358 8.74 -10.47 -0.61
CA LEU A 358 9.22 -10.45 0.75
C LEU A 358 8.38 -9.52 1.61
N LYS A 359 7.79 -10.08 2.67
CA LYS A 359 7.07 -9.36 3.72
C LYS A 359 7.57 -9.81 5.08
N LEU A 360 7.82 -8.85 5.97
CA LEU A 360 8.32 -9.08 7.31
C LEU A 360 7.36 -8.43 8.31
N TRP A 361 7.01 -9.16 9.35
CA TRP A 361 6.28 -8.63 10.50
C TRP A 361 7.17 -8.60 11.72
N VAL A 362 7.69 -7.41 12.01
CA VAL A 362 8.43 -7.20 13.26
C VAL A 362 7.41 -7.10 14.39
N LEU A 363 7.55 -7.95 15.40
CA LEU A 363 6.66 -8.00 16.55
C LEU A 363 7.23 -7.08 17.65
N PRO A 364 6.65 -5.89 17.90
CA PRO A 364 7.19 -4.95 18.88
C PRO A 364 7.31 -5.59 20.26
N HIS A 365 8.26 -5.13 21.08
CA HIS A 365 8.54 -5.64 22.43
C HIS A 365 9.02 -7.11 22.49
N THR A 366 9.30 -7.71 21.33
CA THR A 366 9.86 -9.06 21.22
C THR A 366 11.12 -9.05 20.34
N PRO A 367 12.02 -10.04 20.48
CA PRO A 367 13.19 -10.13 19.61
C PRO A 367 12.90 -10.85 18.28
N PHE A 368 11.62 -10.94 17.89
CA PHE A 368 11.20 -11.78 16.77
C PHE A 368 10.60 -11.00 15.60
N THR A 369 10.86 -11.54 14.41
CA THR A 369 10.25 -11.14 13.15
C THR A 369 9.64 -12.37 12.50
N VAL A 370 8.40 -12.28 12.06
CA VAL A 370 7.81 -13.28 11.15
C VAL A 370 8.26 -12.94 9.74
N VAL A 371 8.89 -13.90 9.07
CA VAL A 371 9.36 -13.77 7.69
C VAL A 371 8.37 -14.47 6.78
N HIS A 372 7.88 -13.77 5.77
CA HIS A 372 7.08 -14.31 4.68
C HIS A 372 7.88 -14.16 3.38
N ALA A 373 8.45 -15.26 2.91
CA ALA A 373 9.15 -15.35 1.63
C ALA A 373 8.27 -16.10 0.64
N ILE A 374 8.05 -15.54 -0.55
CA ILE A 374 7.11 -16.11 -1.52
C ILE A 374 7.72 -16.08 -2.91
N ASP A 375 7.58 -17.19 -3.63
CA ASP A 375 8.10 -17.38 -4.98
C ASP A 375 7.06 -17.96 -5.92
N ARG A 376 7.18 -17.63 -7.21
CA ARG A 376 6.44 -18.29 -8.28
C ARG A 376 6.83 -19.75 -8.40
N VAL A 377 5.82 -20.55 -8.72
CA VAL A 377 5.95 -21.99 -8.94
C VAL A 377 5.50 -22.28 -10.36
N SER A 378 6.25 -23.13 -11.07
CA SER A 378 5.86 -23.60 -12.40
C SER A 378 4.54 -24.39 -12.34
N ALA A 379 3.79 -24.42 -13.44
CA ALA A 379 2.54 -25.19 -13.50
C ALA A 379 2.78 -26.70 -13.23
N ASP A 380 3.91 -27.23 -13.69
CA ASP A 380 4.29 -28.64 -13.48
C ASP A 380 4.55 -28.94 -12.00
N GLU A 381 5.20 -28.02 -11.29
CA GLU A 381 5.51 -28.15 -9.87
C GLU A 381 4.30 -27.89 -8.97
N ALA A 382 3.33 -27.09 -9.43
CA ALA A 382 2.10 -26.83 -8.71
C ALA A 382 1.17 -28.07 -8.66
N GLY A 383 1.33 -29.01 -9.60
CA GLY A 383 0.46 -30.18 -9.73
C GLY A 383 -0.98 -29.82 -10.14
N PRO A 384 -1.95 -30.75 -10.08
CA PRO A 384 -3.35 -30.42 -10.33
C PRO A 384 -3.78 -29.35 -9.34
N ALA A 385 -4.18 -28.19 -9.88
CA ALA A 385 -4.57 -27.02 -9.10
C ALA A 385 -5.49 -27.46 -7.96
N PRO A 386 -5.13 -27.22 -6.68
CA PRO A 386 -6.12 -27.33 -5.63
C PRO A 386 -7.16 -26.26 -5.94
N HIS A 387 -8.30 -26.65 -6.52
CA HIS A 387 -9.47 -25.80 -6.56
C HIS A 387 -9.74 -25.44 -5.10
N ALA A 388 -9.33 -24.24 -4.70
CA ALA A 388 -9.48 -23.78 -3.34
C ALA A 388 -10.95 -23.38 -3.14
N SER A 389 -11.83 -24.39 -3.12
CA SER A 389 -13.00 -24.31 -2.26
C SER A 389 -12.45 -24.19 -0.85
N ILE A 390 -12.21 -22.96 -0.41
CA ILE A 390 -11.95 -22.67 1.00
C ILE A 390 -13.20 -23.14 1.72
N SER A 391 -13.10 -24.33 2.33
CA SER A 391 -14.22 -24.90 3.09
C SER A 391 -14.76 -23.85 4.05
N GLY A 392 -16.10 -23.80 4.24
CA GLY A 392 -16.73 -22.82 5.13
C GLY A 392 -16.10 -22.80 6.53
N TRP A 393 -15.60 -23.93 7.01
CA TRP A 393 -14.87 -24.05 8.28
C TRP A 393 -13.56 -23.28 8.32
N ARG A 394 -12.78 -23.26 7.23
CA ARG A 394 -11.53 -22.50 7.17
C ARG A 394 -11.78 -21.00 7.21
N ARG A 395 -12.82 -20.53 6.51
CA ARG A 395 -13.28 -19.13 6.60
C ARG A 395 -13.71 -18.77 8.02
N ALA A 396 -14.44 -19.65 8.71
CA ALA A 396 -14.82 -19.43 10.10
C ALA A 396 -13.60 -19.35 11.03
N LEU A 397 -12.55 -20.14 10.79
CA LEU A 397 -11.29 -20.04 11.54
C LEU A 397 -10.56 -18.72 11.27
N ASP A 398 -10.53 -18.26 10.03
CA ASP A 398 -9.95 -16.97 9.65
C ASP A 398 -10.68 -15.81 10.35
N GLU A 399 -12.01 -15.88 10.46
CA GLU A 399 -12.82 -14.90 11.20
C GLU A 399 -12.51 -14.90 12.70
N VAL A 400 -12.44 -16.08 13.33
CA VAL A 400 -12.07 -16.21 14.74
C VAL A 400 -10.66 -15.66 14.99
N GLN A 401 -9.71 -15.93 14.10
CA GLN A 401 -8.35 -15.39 14.19
C GLN A 401 -8.36 -13.86 14.14
N ALA A 402 -9.17 -13.26 13.26
CA ALA A 402 -9.28 -11.80 13.20
C ALA A 402 -9.94 -11.20 14.45
N ASP A 403 -10.97 -11.85 15.00
CA ASP A 403 -11.59 -11.41 16.27
C ASP A 403 -10.59 -11.47 17.43
N LEU A 404 -9.78 -12.53 17.50
CA LEU A 404 -8.72 -12.67 18.50
C LEU A 404 -7.63 -11.59 18.35
N LEU A 405 -7.22 -11.30 17.11
CA LEU A 405 -6.28 -10.22 16.84
C LEU A 405 -6.85 -8.86 17.27
N ASP A 406 -8.08 -8.54 16.86
CA ASP A 406 -8.74 -7.28 17.19
C ASP A 406 -8.91 -7.10 18.72
N PHE A 407 -9.29 -8.18 19.42
CA PHE A 407 -9.38 -8.20 20.88
C PHE A 407 -8.01 -8.02 21.54
N SER A 408 -6.95 -8.67 21.03
CA SER A 408 -5.59 -8.50 21.55
C SER A 408 -5.10 -7.04 21.39
N LEU A 409 -5.37 -6.41 20.25
CA LEU A 409 -5.03 -5.01 20.01
C LEU A 409 -5.81 -4.08 20.94
N PHE A 410 -7.09 -4.37 21.19
CA PHE A 410 -7.91 -3.62 22.13
C PHE A 410 -7.40 -3.73 23.57
N LEU A 411 -7.07 -4.95 24.02
CA LEU A 411 -6.51 -5.17 25.36
C LEU A 411 -5.18 -4.44 25.53
N GLY A 412 -4.28 -4.53 24.56
CA GLY A 412 -2.99 -3.85 24.59
C GLY A 412 -3.10 -2.33 24.55
N ALA A 413 -4.06 -1.79 23.80
CA ALA A 413 -4.35 -0.35 23.79
C ALA A 413 -4.97 0.14 25.11
N THR A 414 -5.76 -0.70 25.80
CA THR A 414 -6.38 -0.36 27.09
C THR A 414 -5.41 -0.54 28.26
N PHE A 415 -4.56 -1.57 28.20
CA PHE A 415 -3.58 -1.93 29.22
C PHE A 415 -2.19 -2.08 28.60
N PRO A 416 -1.47 -0.96 28.36
CA PRO A 416 -0.16 -0.95 27.71
C PRO A 416 0.88 -1.90 28.31
N SER A 417 0.81 -2.15 29.62
CA SER A 417 1.70 -3.08 30.33
C SER A 417 1.55 -4.55 29.88
N LEU A 418 0.42 -4.91 29.27
CA LEU A 418 0.18 -6.25 28.73
C LEU A 418 0.76 -6.42 27.31
N GLN A 419 1.09 -5.34 26.61
CA GLN A 419 1.47 -5.38 25.20
C GLN A 419 2.65 -6.33 24.89
N PRO A 420 3.74 -6.36 25.69
CA PRO A 420 4.83 -7.29 25.45
C PRO A 420 4.39 -8.76 25.50
N TRP A 421 3.49 -9.10 26.42
CA TRP A 421 2.96 -10.46 26.56
C TRP A 421 2.05 -10.85 25.40
N LEU A 422 1.19 -9.93 24.97
CA LEU A 422 0.29 -10.16 23.84
C LEU A 422 1.08 -10.39 22.54
N ASN A 423 2.11 -9.58 22.28
CA ASN A 423 2.95 -9.73 21.10
C ASN A 423 3.81 -11.00 21.15
N LEU A 424 4.25 -11.42 22.35
CA LEU A 424 4.97 -12.67 22.54
C LEU A 424 4.09 -13.91 22.31
N LEU A 425 2.83 -13.86 22.77
CA LEU A 425 1.84 -14.89 22.44
C LEU A 425 1.56 -14.94 20.94
N ALA A 426 1.48 -13.78 20.27
CA ALA A 426 1.38 -13.72 18.82
C ALA A 426 2.62 -14.37 18.15
N ALA A 427 3.84 -14.10 18.65
CA ALA A 427 5.06 -14.75 18.15
C ALA A 427 5.01 -16.29 18.25
N ALA A 428 4.51 -16.82 19.37
CA ALA A 428 4.39 -18.26 19.59
C ALA A 428 3.48 -18.93 18.54
N ALA A 429 2.46 -18.23 18.03
CA ALA A 429 1.60 -18.72 16.96
C ALA A 429 2.34 -18.92 15.62
N PHE A 430 3.55 -18.40 15.46
CA PHE A 430 4.42 -18.56 14.28
C PHE A 430 5.68 -19.40 14.56
N SER A 431 5.76 -20.05 15.73
CA SER A 431 6.92 -20.85 16.13
C SER A 431 7.21 -22.04 15.22
N SER A 432 6.18 -22.59 14.56
CA SER A 432 6.31 -23.67 13.59
C SER A 432 6.30 -23.12 12.17
N PRO A 433 7.29 -23.46 11.32
CA PRO A 433 7.32 -23.01 9.94
C PRO A 433 6.13 -23.54 9.16
N ARG A 434 5.63 -22.72 8.23
CA ARG A 434 4.52 -23.09 7.35
C ARG A 434 4.95 -22.95 5.91
N THR A 435 4.42 -23.81 5.06
CA THR A 435 4.53 -23.67 3.62
C THR A 435 3.15 -23.82 3.01
N ARG A 436 2.79 -22.89 2.13
CA ARG A 436 1.49 -22.84 1.45
C ARG A 436 1.72 -22.70 -0.05
N LEU A 437 0.98 -23.47 -0.84
CA LEU A 437 0.91 -23.34 -2.29
C LEU A 437 -0.53 -22.96 -2.64
N ALA A 438 -0.73 -21.86 -3.36
CA ALA A 438 -2.05 -21.42 -3.80
C ALA A 438 -1.96 -20.51 -5.04
N PRO A 439 -3.09 -20.20 -5.69
CA PRO A 439 -3.14 -19.16 -6.73
C PRO A 439 -2.56 -17.83 -6.23
N ALA A 440 -1.95 -17.06 -7.13
CA ALA A 440 -1.17 -15.89 -6.78
C ALA A 440 -1.89 -14.88 -5.89
N HIS A 441 -3.11 -14.49 -6.26
CA HIS A 441 -3.90 -13.51 -5.50
C HIS A 441 -4.23 -14.01 -4.09
N SER A 442 -4.42 -15.32 -3.90
CA SER A 442 -4.81 -15.91 -2.61
C SER A 442 -3.70 -15.88 -1.55
N LEU A 443 -2.42 -15.77 -1.96
CA LEU A 443 -1.29 -15.62 -1.04
C LEU A 443 -0.82 -14.18 -0.88
N GLN A 444 -1.28 -13.26 -1.72
CA GLN A 444 -0.96 -11.83 -1.63
C GLN A 444 -2.02 -11.05 -0.84
N VAL A 445 -3.28 -11.52 -0.84
CA VAL A 445 -4.40 -10.91 -0.13
C VAL A 445 -4.53 -11.47 1.29
N ILE A 446 -4.85 -10.60 2.25
CA ILE A 446 -5.16 -11.00 3.63
C ILE A 446 -6.54 -11.69 3.63
N PRO A 447 -6.63 -12.96 4.07
CA PRO A 447 -7.86 -13.73 3.96
C PRO A 447 -8.90 -13.41 5.06
N PHE A 448 -8.52 -12.57 6.02
CA PHE A 448 -9.29 -12.29 7.23
C PHE A 448 -9.56 -10.79 7.42
N ARG A 449 -10.43 -10.49 8.39
CA ARG A 449 -10.88 -9.15 8.69
C ARG A 449 -9.72 -8.26 9.17
N VAL A 450 -9.43 -7.17 8.46
CA VAL A 450 -8.42 -6.20 8.92
C VAL A 450 -8.95 -5.50 10.19
N PRO A 451 -8.18 -5.48 11.30
CA PRO A 451 -8.57 -4.77 12.51
C PRO A 451 -8.82 -3.28 12.27
N PHE A 452 -9.60 -2.62 13.13
CA PHE A 452 -9.69 -1.16 13.11
C PHE A 452 -8.46 -0.55 13.80
N HIS A 453 -7.73 0.32 13.10
CA HIS A 453 -6.47 0.93 13.57
C HIS A 453 -6.06 2.09 12.66
N THR A 454 -5.14 2.94 13.13
CA THR A 454 -4.49 4.02 12.37
C THR A 454 -3.14 3.54 11.85
N GLU A 455 -2.79 3.86 10.60
CA GLU A 455 -1.49 3.52 10.00
C GLU A 455 -0.81 4.72 9.33
N THR A 456 0.51 4.77 9.44
CA THR A 456 1.39 5.54 8.55
C THR A 456 2.31 4.58 7.79
N GLU A 457 2.76 4.97 6.62
CA GLU A 457 3.71 4.19 5.84
C GLU A 457 4.59 5.07 4.97
N TRP A 458 5.87 4.71 4.94
CA TRP A 458 6.90 5.40 4.17
C TRP A 458 7.77 4.40 3.43
N SER A 459 8.07 4.69 2.17
CA SER A 459 9.01 3.94 1.34
C SER A 459 10.39 4.59 1.41
N VAL A 460 11.45 3.81 1.59
CA VAL A 460 12.85 4.27 1.47
C VAL A 460 13.63 3.34 0.53
N PRO A 461 14.71 3.81 -0.11
CA PRO A 461 15.58 2.93 -0.90
C PRO A 461 16.11 1.77 -0.04
N ALA A 462 16.08 0.53 -0.57
CA ALA A 462 16.32 -0.71 0.19
C ALA A 462 17.68 -0.75 0.90
N ARG A 463 18.70 -0.09 0.34
CA ARG A 463 20.03 0.06 0.97
C ARG A 463 19.98 0.68 2.37
N HIS A 464 18.93 1.42 2.71
CA HIS A 464 18.76 2.08 4.00
C HIS A 464 17.99 1.26 5.04
N THR A 465 17.49 0.06 4.70
CA THR A 465 16.64 -0.79 5.56
C THR A 465 17.20 -0.95 6.97
N SER A 466 18.42 -1.48 7.13
CA SER A 466 19.01 -1.74 8.44
C SER A 466 19.27 -0.46 9.26
N ARG A 467 19.59 0.65 8.58
CA ARG A 467 19.81 1.95 9.24
C ARG A 467 18.49 2.49 9.78
N LEU A 468 17.45 2.53 8.93
CA LEU A 468 16.12 2.98 9.31
C LEU A 468 15.57 2.14 10.45
N PHE A 469 15.69 0.82 10.37
CA PHE A 469 15.22 -0.09 11.42
C PHE A 469 15.84 0.24 12.78
N ARG A 470 17.18 0.33 12.86
CA ARG A 470 17.85 0.62 14.14
C ARG A 470 17.47 1.99 14.70
N SER A 471 17.43 3.01 13.84
CA SER A 471 17.03 4.35 14.26
C SER A 471 15.59 4.41 14.74
N LEU A 472 14.69 3.67 14.07
CA LEU A 472 13.29 3.60 14.44
C LEU A 472 13.10 2.86 15.77
N GLN A 473 13.75 1.72 15.98
CA GLN A 473 13.65 1.01 17.27
C GLN A 473 14.21 1.85 18.42
N ALA A 474 15.35 2.53 18.23
CA ALA A 474 15.90 3.43 19.26
C ALA A 474 14.92 4.57 19.62
N ALA A 475 14.30 5.18 18.61
CA ALA A 475 13.29 6.22 18.84
C ALA A 475 12.04 5.66 19.54
N MET A 476 11.60 4.44 19.19
CA MET A 476 10.47 3.77 19.83
C MET A 476 10.74 3.44 21.30
N ASP A 477 11.94 2.95 21.61
CA ASP A 477 12.37 2.65 22.97
C ASP A 477 12.43 3.92 23.83
N GLU A 478 12.93 5.04 23.27
CA GLU A 478 12.96 6.34 23.94
C GLU A 478 11.54 6.88 24.22
N MET A 479 10.62 6.75 23.26
CA MET A 479 9.23 7.20 23.42
C MET A 479 8.41 6.31 24.36
N GLY A 480 8.83 5.07 24.64
CA GLY A 480 8.10 4.12 25.48
C GLY A 480 6.73 3.72 24.94
N VAL A 481 6.54 3.77 23.60
CA VAL A 481 5.24 3.50 22.97
C VAL A 481 4.90 2.01 23.02
N ALA A 482 3.79 1.67 23.68
CA ALA A 482 3.24 0.32 23.67
C ALA A 482 2.48 0.04 22.36
N SER A 483 3.22 -0.25 21.28
CA SER A 483 2.63 -0.69 20.02
C SER A 483 2.25 -2.16 20.05
N GLY A 484 0.98 -2.46 19.74
CA GLY A 484 0.48 -3.82 19.57
C GLY A 484 0.34 -4.31 18.15
N PHE A 485 0.44 -3.39 17.20
CA PHE A 485 0.39 -3.74 15.80
C PHE A 485 1.78 -4.18 15.34
N VAL A 486 1.84 -5.14 14.42
CA VAL A 486 3.12 -5.51 13.78
C VAL A 486 3.67 -4.31 13.00
N GLN A 487 4.99 -4.13 13.01
CA GLN A 487 5.59 -3.25 12.01
C GLN A 487 5.71 -4.07 10.73
N GLU A 488 5.02 -3.65 9.68
CA GLU A 488 5.12 -4.33 8.38
C GLU A 488 6.28 -3.74 7.58
N TRP A 489 7.20 -4.59 7.14
CA TRP A 489 8.27 -4.21 6.22
C TRP A 489 8.11 -5.04 4.95
N ARG A 490 7.94 -4.37 3.82
CA ARG A 490 7.71 -5.04 2.52
C ARG A 490 8.55 -4.40 1.44
N MET A 491 8.97 -5.21 0.47
CA MET A 491 9.80 -4.75 -0.65
C MET A 491 8.92 -4.52 -1.87
N VAL A 492 9.23 -3.47 -2.64
CA VAL A 492 8.58 -3.18 -3.92
C VAL A 492 9.66 -2.81 -4.94
N ALA A 493 9.59 -3.40 -6.13
CA ALA A 493 10.49 -3.04 -7.23
C ALA A 493 10.22 -1.61 -7.72
N PRO A 494 11.26 -0.88 -8.18
CA PRO A 494 11.09 0.49 -8.66
C PRO A 494 10.19 0.54 -9.91
N ASP A 495 9.39 1.59 -10.02
CA ASP A 495 8.50 1.82 -11.15
C ASP A 495 8.78 3.13 -11.88
N ASP A 496 8.07 3.37 -12.98
CA ASP A 496 8.18 4.59 -13.77
C ASP A 496 6.92 5.48 -13.64
N VAL A 497 6.12 5.26 -12.61
CA VAL A 497 4.79 5.86 -12.44
C VAL A 497 4.93 7.22 -11.78
N LEU A 498 4.39 8.26 -12.43
CA LEU A 498 4.42 9.62 -11.88
C LEU A 498 3.75 9.70 -10.52
N ALA A 499 4.43 10.32 -9.54
CA ALA A 499 3.98 10.45 -8.16
C ALA A 499 3.88 9.11 -7.40
N SER A 500 4.39 8.00 -7.94
CA SER A 500 4.49 6.74 -7.18
C SER A 500 5.54 6.84 -6.08
N PRO A 501 5.26 6.33 -4.86
CA PRO A 501 6.30 6.18 -3.83
C PRO A 501 7.48 5.32 -4.30
N ASP A 502 7.27 4.47 -5.31
CA ASP A 502 8.25 3.56 -5.90
C ASP A 502 8.91 4.07 -7.18
N GLN A 503 8.59 5.31 -7.58
CA GLN A 503 9.13 5.92 -8.79
C GLN A 503 10.67 5.94 -8.80
N GLU A 504 11.26 5.41 -9.86
CA GLU A 504 12.71 5.33 -10.00
C GLU A 504 13.33 6.74 -10.02
N ASP A 505 14.47 6.86 -9.33
CA ASP A 505 15.37 8.00 -9.48
C ASP A 505 16.51 7.59 -10.43
N ALA A 506 16.42 8.06 -11.67
CA ALA A 506 17.41 7.76 -12.72
C ALA A 506 18.85 8.13 -12.32
N ALA A 507 19.04 9.11 -11.41
CA ALA A 507 20.37 9.50 -10.93
C ALA A 507 20.92 8.55 -9.86
N ALA A 508 20.03 7.89 -9.09
CA ALA A 508 20.41 6.97 -8.02
C ALA A 508 20.47 5.49 -8.44
N GLY A 509 19.91 5.16 -9.62
CA GLY A 509 19.83 3.82 -10.17
C GLY A 509 18.61 3.02 -9.68
N ALA A 510 18.17 2.06 -10.48
CA ALA A 510 17.07 1.16 -10.15
C ALA A 510 17.44 0.26 -8.97
N GLU A 511 16.86 0.50 -7.80
CA GLU A 511 16.84 -0.45 -6.70
C GLU A 511 15.44 -0.58 -6.08
N PRO A 512 15.11 -1.75 -5.50
CA PRO A 512 13.88 -1.90 -4.75
C PRO A 512 13.80 -0.91 -3.59
N ARG A 513 12.58 -0.60 -3.19
CA ARG A 513 12.30 0.20 -2.00
C ARG A 513 11.68 -0.68 -0.93
N VAL A 514 11.96 -0.33 0.31
CA VAL A 514 11.32 -0.93 1.47
C VAL A 514 10.26 0.01 1.99
N HIS A 515 9.03 -0.48 2.08
CA HIS A 515 7.93 0.22 2.73
C HIS A 515 7.83 -0.23 4.18
N VAL A 516 7.74 0.72 5.09
CA VAL A 516 7.63 0.51 6.53
C VAL A 516 6.28 1.03 7.00
N THR A 517 5.40 0.13 7.40
CA THR A 517 4.08 0.47 7.96
C THR A 517 4.12 0.38 9.48
N LEU A 518 3.67 1.44 10.16
CA LEU A 518 3.44 1.44 11.59
C LEU A 518 1.95 1.62 11.88
N GLY A 519 1.42 0.81 12.79
CA GLY A 519 0.02 0.83 13.18
C GLY A 519 -0.19 1.05 14.67
N LEU A 520 -1.28 1.74 15.05
CA LEU A 520 -1.76 1.81 16.43
C LEU A 520 -3.29 1.73 16.46
N ARG A 521 -3.84 1.07 17.47
CA ARG A 521 -5.28 1.08 17.76
C ARG A 521 -5.63 2.20 18.75
N ALA A 522 -6.81 2.79 18.62
CA ALA A 522 -7.32 3.73 19.62
C ALA A 522 -7.45 3.05 21.02
N PRO A 523 -7.17 3.78 22.12
CA PRO A 523 -6.82 5.20 22.18
C PRO A 523 -5.34 5.51 21.92
N ASN A 524 -4.45 4.51 21.76
CA ASN A 524 -3.01 4.75 21.53
C ASN A 524 -2.74 5.56 20.25
N SER A 525 -3.62 5.47 19.26
CA SER A 525 -3.54 6.26 18.03
C SER A 525 -3.84 7.76 18.21
N THR A 526 -4.46 8.17 19.32
CA THR A 526 -4.76 9.58 19.65
C THR A 526 -3.81 10.08 20.75
N GLY A 527 -3.06 11.17 20.50
CA GLY A 527 -2.05 11.70 21.43
C GLY A 527 -0.63 11.22 21.10
N MET A 528 -0.06 10.27 21.87
CA MET A 528 1.29 9.72 21.67
C MET A 528 1.53 9.17 20.25
N GLY A 529 0.46 8.76 19.55
CA GLY A 529 0.51 8.29 18.17
C GLY A 529 1.13 9.29 17.19
N ASP A 530 0.97 10.60 17.41
CA ASP A 530 1.52 11.62 16.51
C ASP A 530 3.06 11.67 16.59
N GLY A 531 3.60 11.50 17.80
CA GLY A 531 5.05 11.34 18.00
C GLY A 531 5.58 10.07 17.35
N TYR A 532 4.86 8.96 17.52
CA TYR A 532 5.19 7.64 16.97
C TYR A 532 5.19 7.63 15.44
N PHE A 533 4.10 8.08 14.81
CA PHE A 533 3.99 8.15 13.36
C PHE A 533 4.94 9.19 12.77
N GLY A 534 5.07 10.36 13.40
CA GLY A 534 5.99 11.40 12.97
C GLY A 534 7.48 11.01 13.10
N ALA A 535 7.83 10.05 13.97
CA ALA A 535 9.20 9.54 14.05
C ALA A 535 9.62 8.83 12.77
N LEU A 536 8.73 8.01 12.18
CA LEU A 536 9.02 7.34 10.92
C LEU A 536 9.26 8.36 9.80
N GLU A 537 8.38 9.35 9.68
CA GLU A 537 8.53 10.44 8.71
C GLU A 537 9.86 11.19 8.85
N ARG A 538 10.21 11.63 10.07
CA ARG A 538 11.47 12.34 10.34
C ARG A 538 12.71 11.50 10.01
N LEU A 539 12.65 10.19 10.23
CA LEU A 539 13.77 9.27 9.96
C LEU A 539 13.85 8.87 8.48
N ALA A 540 12.71 8.69 7.81
CA ALA A 540 12.63 8.29 6.41
C ALA A 540 12.99 9.43 5.46
N THR A 541 12.51 10.66 5.73
CA THR A 541 12.73 11.84 4.88
C THR A 541 14.20 12.05 4.45
N PRO A 542 15.19 12.15 5.36
CA PRO A 542 16.60 12.35 4.98
C PRO A 542 17.23 11.14 4.27
N LEU A 543 16.55 10.00 4.21
CA LEU A 543 16.97 8.80 3.49
C LEU A 543 16.34 8.72 2.08
N GLY A 544 15.72 9.81 1.62
CA GLY A 544 14.97 9.84 0.36
C GLY A 544 13.61 9.16 0.49
N GLY A 545 13.00 9.24 1.67
CA GLY A 545 11.72 8.60 1.97
C GLY A 545 10.53 9.27 1.29
N ARG A 546 9.53 8.47 0.91
CA ARG A 546 8.29 8.97 0.29
C ARG A 546 7.07 8.37 0.97
N PRO A 547 6.00 9.14 1.19
CA PRO A 547 4.82 8.64 1.88
C PRO A 547 3.98 7.72 0.99
N HIS A 548 3.31 6.74 1.59
CA HIS A 548 2.23 6.01 0.92
C HIS A 548 0.94 6.86 0.95
N TRP A 549 0.39 7.19 -0.22
CA TRP A 549 -0.73 8.15 -0.34
C TRP A 549 -2.02 7.76 0.39
N ALA A 550 -2.35 6.46 0.47
CA ALA A 550 -3.51 5.99 1.22
C ALA A 550 -3.39 6.09 2.76
N LYS A 551 -2.16 6.20 3.29
CA LYS A 551 -1.90 6.13 4.72
C LYS A 551 -1.91 7.53 5.35
N ARG A 552 -1.84 7.57 6.68
CA ARG A 552 -1.65 8.85 7.37
C ARG A 552 -0.27 9.38 7.06
N ILE A 553 -0.21 10.61 6.58
CA ILE A 553 1.00 11.40 6.43
C ILE A 553 0.92 12.47 7.51
N GLY A 554 2.05 12.89 8.10
CA GLY A 554 2.11 13.87 9.17
C GLY A 554 1.76 15.29 8.71
N PHE A 555 0.55 15.51 8.20
CA PHE A 555 0.00 16.84 7.99
C PHE A 555 -0.41 17.41 9.35
N SER A 556 0.55 17.91 10.13
CA SER A 556 0.20 19.06 10.96
C SER A 556 -0.08 20.20 9.98
N PRO A 557 -1.16 20.99 10.14
CA PRO A 557 -1.43 22.18 9.31
C PRO A 557 -0.31 23.23 9.32
N HIS A 558 0.83 22.96 9.98
CA HIS A 558 2.01 23.80 10.08
C HIS A 558 3.31 23.14 9.54
N SER A 559 3.30 21.89 9.03
CA SER A 559 4.56 21.16 8.79
C SER A 559 4.78 20.51 7.41
N SER A 560 3.85 20.61 6.46
CA SER A 560 4.08 20.08 5.11
C SER A 560 3.36 20.93 4.05
N SER A 561 4.12 21.74 3.31
CA SER A 561 3.64 22.40 2.11
C SER A 561 3.86 21.52 0.87
N PRO A 562 3.08 21.71 -0.23
CA PRO A 562 3.35 21.04 -1.50
C PRO A 562 4.82 21.17 -1.95
N ALA A 563 5.47 22.30 -1.65
CA ALA A 563 6.88 22.53 -1.96
C ALA A 563 7.83 21.59 -1.19
N GLN A 564 7.52 21.21 0.05
CA GLN A 564 8.31 20.22 0.80
C GLN A 564 8.14 18.83 0.22
N LEU A 565 6.92 18.45 -0.20
CA LEU A 565 6.68 17.15 -0.84
C LEU A 565 7.35 17.05 -2.21
N GLN A 566 7.39 18.15 -2.98
CA GLN A 566 8.13 18.22 -4.25
C GLN A 566 9.61 17.82 -4.11
N GLN A 567 10.23 18.12 -2.96
CA GLN A 567 11.64 17.79 -2.71
C GLN A 567 11.87 16.29 -2.45
N LEU A 568 10.82 15.50 -2.17
CA LEU A 568 10.93 14.05 -1.96
C LEU A 568 11.00 13.25 -3.27
N TYR A 569 10.65 13.89 -4.38
CA TYR A 569 10.60 13.28 -5.71
C TYR A 569 11.70 13.87 -6.62
N PRO A 570 12.17 13.11 -7.62
CA PRO A 570 13.04 13.65 -8.66
C PRO A 570 12.48 14.95 -9.26
N SER A 571 13.38 15.87 -9.58
CA SER A 571 13.04 17.24 -9.96
C SER A 571 12.00 17.29 -11.10
N GLY A 572 10.94 18.06 -10.87
CA GLY A 572 9.86 18.32 -11.84
C GLY A 572 8.75 17.26 -11.90
N GLN A 573 8.84 16.14 -11.18
CA GLN A 573 7.82 15.08 -11.27
C GLN A 573 6.48 15.45 -10.65
N LEU A 574 6.45 15.88 -9.38
CA LEU A 574 5.20 16.34 -8.76
C LEU A 574 4.67 17.63 -9.39
N GLN A 575 5.54 18.44 -9.99
CA GLN A 575 5.12 19.59 -10.80
C GLN A 575 4.42 19.14 -12.09
N ALA A 576 4.97 18.15 -12.79
CA ALA A 576 4.33 17.56 -13.96
C ALA A 576 2.98 16.93 -13.60
N PHE A 577 2.87 16.28 -12.44
CA PHE A 577 1.59 15.79 -11.94
C PHE A 577 0.58 16.93 -11.72
N ALA A 578 1.02 18.03 -11.10
CA ALA A 578 0.19 19.22 -10.89
C ALA A 578 -0.25 19.88 -12.21
N GLU A 579 0.63 19.91 -13.23
CA GLU A 579 0.27 20.32 -14.60
C GLU A 579 -0.83 19.43 -15.19
N ALA A 580 -0.70 18.10 -15.06
CA ALA A 580 -1.72 17.16 -15.53
C ALA A 580 -3.08 17.39 -14.86
N ALA A 581 -3.07 17.61 -13.55
CA ALA A 581 -4.27 17.92 -12.78
C ALA A 581 -4.92 19.23 -13.23
N ALA A 582 -4.11 20.27 -13.45
CA ALA A 582 -4.61 21.57 -13.88
C ALA A 582 -5.19 21.51 -15.31
N ILE A 583 -4.62 20.69 -16.20
CA ILE A 583 -5.14 20.44 -17.56
C ILE A 583 -6.54 19.83 -17.52
N LEU A 584 -6.80 18.90 -16.60
CA LEU A 584 -8.03 18.10 -16.54
C LEU A 584 -9.08 18.67 -15.57
N ASP A 585 -8.66 19.50 -14.62
CA ASP A 585 -9.51 20.13 -13.64
C ASP A 585 -9.06 21.58 -13.35
N PRO A 586 -9.15 22.49 -14.34
CA PRO A 586 -8.71 23.88 -14.19
C PRO A 586 -9.51 24.64 -13.13
N ARG A 587 -10.70 24.15 -12.76
CA ARG A 587 -11.60 24.75 -11.76
C ARG A 587 -11.42 24.18 -10.36
N GLY A 588 -10.68 23.08 -10.21
CA GLY A 588 -10.47 22.41 -8.92
C GLY A 588 -11.70 21.69 -8.37
N ILE A 589 -12.58 21.18 -9.24
CA ILE A 589 -13.78 20.40 -8.88
C ILE A 589 -13.43 19.16 -8.07
N PHE A 590 -12.31 18.49 -8.35
CA PHE A 590 -11.90 17.27 -7.65
C PHE A 590 -10.98 17.53 -6.45
N ARG A 591 -10.72 18.80 -6.13
CA ARG A 591 -9.83 19.19 -5.03
C ARG A 591 -10.53 19.18 -3.68
N ASN A 592 -9.72 19.04 -2.63
CA ASN A 592 -10.12 19.18 -1.23
C ASN A 592 -8.90 19.63 -0.40
N ALA A 593 -9.09 19.84 0.91
CA ALA A 593 -8.03 20.30 1.80
C ALA A 593 -6.78 19.39 1.79
N TRP A 594 -6.97 18.07 1.67
CA TRP A 594 -5.86 17.12 1.58
C TRP A 594 -5.07 17.29 0.28
N LEU A 595 -5.75 17.38 -0.87
CA LEU A 595 -5.08 17.62 -2.16
C LEU A 595 -4.40 18.98 -2.22
N ASP A 596 -4.97 20.02 -1.60
CA ASP A 596 -4.35 21.34 -1.49
C ASP A 596 -3.05 21.32 -0.66
N ALA A 597 -2.90 20.36 0.27
CA ALA A 597 -1.65 20.15 1.01
C ALA A 597 -0.62 19.31 0.25
N VAL A 598 -1.04 18.50 -0.73
CA VAL A 598 -0.18 17.52 -1.42
C VAL A 598 0.24 17.93 -2.83
N VAL A 599 -0.69 18.55 -3.57
CA VAL A 599 -0.53 18.88 -4.99
C VAL A 599 -0.61 20.38 -5.13
N GLU A 600 0.42 21.00 -5.70
CA GLU A 600 0.42 22.44 -5.95
C GLU A 600 -0.71 22.84 -6.93
N ARG A 601 -1.23 24.06 -6.77
CA ARG A 601 -2.14 24.64 -7.76
C ARG A 601 -1.32 25.33 -8.85
N VAL A 602 -1.49 24.86 -10.08
CA VAL A 602 -0.85 25.44 -11.25
C VAL A 602 -1.90 26.20 -12.06
N ALA A 603 -1.59 27.43 -12.46
CA ALA A 603 -2.41 28.14 -13.43
C ALA A 603 -2.13 27.59 -14.83
N VAL A 604 -3.17 27.26 -15.59
CA VAL A 604 -3.08 26.78 -16.99
C VAL A 604 -3.25 27.92 -17.96
#